data_AF-A0A3B0YYW0-F1
#
_entry.id   AF-A0A3B0YYW0-F1
#
_cell.length_a   1.000
_cell.length_b   1.000
_cell.length_c   1.000
_cell.angle_alpha   90.00
_cell.angle_beta   90.00
_cell.angle_gamma   90.00
#
_symmetry.space_group_name_H-M   'P 1'
#
loop_
_entity.id
_entity.type
_entity.pdbx_description
1 polymer ?
#
loop_
_entity_poly.entity_id
_entity_poly.type
_entity_poly.pdbx_seq_one_letter_code
_entity_poly.pdbx_strand_id
1 'polypeptide(L)'
;MRQGELIRLRWEHINLEHRTAHLPDTKNGESRTVPLSTTAIQVLPALPQSVHGPAFSGTTTEAIKRAYIRAVRRASIENLRFHDLHHEATTRLFEKGLNIMGVASITGHKDLRMLRRYTHLKAENLARKLG
;
A
#
# COMPACT_ATOMS: atom_id res chain seq x y z
N MET A 1 -0.57 1.27 -1.76
CA MET A 1 -0.18 2.49 -2.49
C MET A 1 0.90 2.15 -3.50
N ARG A 2 0.93 2.81 -4.66
CA ARG A 2 2.05 2.73 -5.62
C ARG A 2 3.23 3.55 -5.09
N GLN A 3 4.45 3.25 -5.56
CA GLN A 3 5.67 3.96 -5.11
C GLN A 3 5.56 5.48 -5.25
N GLY A 4 5.08 5.97 -6.40
CA GLY A 4 4.93 7.42 -6.61
C GLY A 4 3.90 8.07 -5.68
N GLU A 5 2.85 7.35 -5.29
CA GLU A 5 1.84 7.84 -4.35
C GLU A 5 2.42 7.94 -2.93
N LEU A 6 3.22 6.94 -2.52
CA LEU A 6 3.87 6.92 -1.21
C LEU A 6 4.82 8.11 -1.03
N ILE A 7 5.63 8.42 -2.05
CA ILE A 7 6.67 9.46 -1.97
C ILE A 7 6.08 10.86 -1.99
N ARG A 8 4.95 11.03 -2.66
CA ARG A 8 4.22 12.30 -2.72
C ARG A 8 3.22 12.47 -1.58
N LEU A 9 3.20 11.54 -0.61
CA LEU A 9 2.32 11.64 0.54
C LEU A 9 2.65 12.92 1.33
N ARG A 10 1.62 13.64 1.73
CA ARG A 10 1.72 14.91 2.45
C ARG A 10 1.07 14.80 3.83
N TRP A 11 1.62 15.49 4.82
CA TRP A 11 1.17 15.41 6.22
C TRP A 11 -0.29 15.80 6.39
N GLU A 12 -0.74 16.85 5.70
CA GLU A 12 -2.13 17.32 5.72
C GLU A 12 -3.15 16.30 5.18
N HIS A 13 -2.68 15.26 4.48
CA HIS A 13 -3.53 14.18 4.00
C HIS A 13 -3.47 12.94 4.88
N ILE A 14 -2.67 12.94 5.95
CA ILE A 14 -2.55 11.82 6.88
C ILE A 14 -3.41 12.12 8.10
N ASN A 15 -4.36 11.24 8.39
CA ASN A 15 -5.10 11.26 9.64
C ASN A 15 -4.64 10.08 10.50
N LEU A 16 -3.81 10.35 11.51
CA LEU A 16 -3.25 9.33 12.40
C LEU A 16 -4.31 8.74 13.34
N GLU A 17 -5.30 9.53 13.75
CA GLU A 17 -6.38 9.11 14.64
C GLU A 17 -7.31 8.09 13.95
N HIS A 18 -7.79 8.42 12.75
CA HIS A 18 -8.62 7.52 11.95
C HIS A 18 -7.80 6.50 11.16
N ARG A 19 -6.46 6.58 11.22
CA ARG A 19 -5.51 5.69 10.53
C ARG A 19 -5.75 5.64 9.03
N THR A 20 -5.87 6.80 8.40
CA THR A 20 -6.11 6.92 6.96
C THR A 20 -5.15 7.91 6.30
N ALA A 21 -4.93 7.72 5.01
CA ALA A 21 -4.23 8.66 4.16
C ALA A 21 -5.08 8.99 2.93
N HIS A 22 -5.33 10.26 2.68
CA HIS A 22 -5.99 10.75 1.48
C HIS A 22 -4.96 10.89 0.34
N LEU A 23 -5.29 10.37 -0.83
CA LEU A 23 -4.46 10.46 -2.04
C LEU A 23 -5.25 11.28 -3.06
N PRO A 24 -4.98 12.60 -3.20
CA PRO A 24 -5.76 13.48 -4.08
C PRO A 24 -5.44 13.20 -5.55
N ASP A 25 -4.16 13.06 -5.89
CA ASP A 25 -3.68 12.77 -7.23
C ASP A 25 -3.12 11.36 -7.30
N THR A 26 -3.90 10.47 -7.90
CA THR A 26 -3.43 9.12 -8.22
C THR A 26 -3.18 9.07 -9.73
N LYS A 27 -2.27 8.17 -10.16
CA LYS A 27 -1.86 8.01 -11.58
C LYS A 27 -3.04 7.86 -12.56
N ASN A 28 -4.26 7.61 -12.07
CA ASN A 28 -5.45 7.37 -12.85
C ASN A 28 -6.57 8.42 -12.63
N GLY A 29 -6.31 9.56 -11.98
CA GLY A 29 -7.27 10.69 -11.89
C GLY A 29 -8.43 10.52 -10.90
N GLU A 30 -8.42 9.49 -10.05
CA GLU A 30 -9.40 9.33 -8.98
C GLU A 30 -8.71 9.50 -7.63
N SER A 31 -9.23 10.42 -6.83
CA SER A 31 -8.82 10.56 -5.44
C SER A 31 -9.34 9.37 -4.63
N ARG A 32 -8.59 8.94 -3.63
CA ARG A 32 -9.05 7.88 -2.73
C ARG A 32 -8.40 8.00 -1.37
N THR A 33 -9.13 7.55 -0.36
CA THR A 33 -8.61 7.42 1.00
C THR A 33 -8.26 5.97 1.26
N VAL A 34 -7.03 5.72 1.70
CA VAL A 34 -6.52 4.38 1.98
C VAL A 34 -6.30 4.19 3.49
N PRO A 35 -6.60 3.00 4.04
CA PRO A 35 -6.28 2.69 5.42
C PRO A 35 -4.77 2.52 5.59
N LEU A 36 -4.26 2.96 6.73
CA LEU A 36 -2.88 2.76 7.17
C LEU A 36 -2.82 1.56 8.11
N SER A 37 -1.81 0.70 7.94
CA SER A 37 -1.58 -0.41 8.86
C SER A 37 -1.14 0.12 10.22
N THR A 38 -1.29 -0.70 11.26
CA THR A 38 -0.77 -0.40 12.61
C THR A 38 0.73 -0.10 12.57
N THR A 39 1.50 -0.87 11.79
CA THR A 39 2.93 -0.62 11.56
C THR A 39 3.18 0.75 10.92
N ALA A 40 2.38 1.15 9.92
CA ALA A 40 2.53 2.47 9.32
C ALA A 40 2.29 3.59 10.35
N ILE A 41 1.27 3.44 11.19
CA ILE A 41 0.94 4.41 12.26
C ILE A 41 2.02 4.47 13.34
N GLN A 42 2.74 3.38 13.59
CA GLN A 42 3.87 3.37 14.53
C GLN A 42 5.12 4.03 13.95
N VAL A 43 5.34 3.92 12.65
CA VAL A 43 6.56 4.43 11.99
C VAL A 43 6.42 5.89 11.56
N LEU A 44 5.24 6.32 11.11
CA LEU A 44 5.00 7.68 10.62
C LEU A 44 5.42 8.77 11.64
N PRO A 45 5.08 8.68 12.93
CA PRO A 45 5.43 9.72 13.91
C PRO A 45 6.93 9.94 14.11
N ALA A 46 7.78 8.98 13.72
CA ALA A 46 9.24 9.10 13.78
C ALA A 46 9.83 9.97 12.65
N LEU A 47 9.03 10.33 11.65
CA LEU A 47 9.42 11.25 10.59
C LEU A 47 9.22 12.70 11.06
N PRO A 48 10.01 13.67 10.55
CA PRO A 48 9.78 15.09 10.82
C PRO A 48 8.35 15.50 10.44
N GLN A 49 7.58 15.92 11.44
CA GLN A 49 6.18 16.30 11.26
C GLN A 49 6.06 17.78 10.89
N SER A 50 5.08 18.08 10.04
CA SER A 50 4.70 19.45 9.67
C SER A 50 3.19 19.52 9.51
N VAL A 51 2.59 20.69 9.74
CA VAL A 51 1.16 20.91 9.47
C VAL A 51 0.86 20.74 7.97
N HIS A 52 1.79 21.19 7.12
CA HIS A 52 1.72 21.05 5.67
C HIS A 52 3.06 20.63 5.09
N GLY A 53 3.04 19.77 4.07
CA GLY A 53 4.22 19.41 3.28
C GLY A 53 4.46 17.90 3.16
N PRO A 54 5.54 17.50 2.47
CA PRO A 54 5.82 16.10 2.21
C PRO A 54 6.11 15.33 3.50
N ALA A 55 5.45 14.19 3.68
CA ALA A 55 5.72 13.28 4.81
C ALA A 55 7.14 12.68 4.73
N PHE A 56 7.66 12.52 3.51
CA PHE A 56 9.01 12.05 3.23
C PHE A 56 9.85 13.19 2.64
N SER A 57 10.13 14.23 3.43
CA SER A 57 10.97 15.36 3.02
C SER A 57 12.42 14.94 2.78
N GLY A 58 13.09 15.52 1.78
CA GLY A 58 14.52 15.29 1.52
C GLY A 58 14.85 13.94 0.89
N THR A 59 13.86 13.20 0.39
CA THR A 59 14.07 11.94 -0.34
C THR A 59 13.48 11.99 -1.74
N THR A 60 13.95 11.08 -2.59
CA THR A 60 13.48 10.93 -3.98
C THR A 60 13.12 9.48 -4.26
N THR A 61 12.38 9.25 -5.35
CA THR A 61 12.06 7.90 -5.85
C THR A 61 13.30 7.04 -6.03
N GLU A 62 14.37 7.60 -6.59
CA GLU A 62 15.62 6.86 -6.78
C GLU A 62 16.35 6.62 -5.46
N ALA A 63 16.28 7.55 -4.49
CA ALA A 63 16.86 7.33 -3.17
C ALA A 63 16.18 6.16 -2.43
N ILE A 64 14.85 6.11 -2.43
CA ILE A 64 14.06 5.00 -1.84
C ILE A 64 14.34 3.69 -2.56
N LYS A 65 14.37 3.70 -3.90
CA LYS A 65 14.68 2.50 -4.69
C LYS A 65 16.07 1.96 -4.35
N ARG A 66 17.09 2.81 -4.26
CA ARG A 66 18.45 2.41 -3.86
C ARG A 66 18.50 1.90 -2.41
N ALA A 67 17.81 2.56 -1.48
CA ALA A 67 17.70 2.11 -0.09
C ALA A 67 17.05 0.72 -0.01
N TYR A 68 15.98 0.50 -0.77
CA TYR A 68 15.30 -0.79 -0.86
C TYR A 68 16.21 -1.90 -1.41
N ILE A 69 16.93 -1.65 -2.52
CA ILE A 69 17.88 -2.62 -3.08
C ILE A 69 18.93 -3.02 -2.05
N ARG A 70 19.46 -2.06 -1.28
CA ARG A 70 20.41 -2.36 -0.20
C ARG A 70 19.77 -3.18 0.92
N ALA A 71 18.53 -2.89 1.30
CA ALA A 71 17.80 -3.65 2.31
C ALA A 71 17.56 -5.10 1.86
N VAL A 72 17.12 -5.32 0.62
CA VAL A 72 16.92 -6.65 0.02
C VAL A 72 18.23 -7.44 -0.01
N ARG A 73 19.34 -6.81 -0.44
CA ARG A 73 20.67 -7.44 -0.44
C ARG A 73 21.12 -7.83 0.97
N ARG A 74 20.91 -6.96 1.96
CA ARG A 74 21.24 -7.24 3.37
C ARG A 74 20.40 -8.37 3.96
N ALA A 75 19.19 -8.55 3.47
CA ALA A 75 18.30 -9.64 3.87
C ALA A 75 18.57 -10.94 3.11
N SER A 76 19.54 -10.96 2.19
CA SER A 76 19.87 -12.10 1.33
C SER A 76 18.66 -12.63 0.54
N ILE A 77 17.78 -11.73 0.09
CA ILE A 77 16.61 -12.08 -0.72
C ILE A 77 16.93 -11.87 -2.19
N GLU A 78 16.64 -12.87 -3.01
CA GLU A 78 16.82 -12.82 -4.46
C GLU A 78 15.54 -12.40 -5.18
N ASN A 79 15.70 -11.72 -6.33
CA ASN A 79 14.63 -11.36 -7.26
C ASN A 79 13.44 -10.58 -6.66
N LEU A 80 13.63 -9.83 -5.57
CA LEU A 80 12.58 -9.01 -4.97
C LEU A 80 12.69 -7.54 -5.40
N ARG A 81 11.69 -7.04 -6.13
CA ARG A 81 11.56 -5.67 -6.62
C ARG A 81 10.61 -4.86 -5.74
N PHE A 82 10.69 -3.54 -5.83
CA PHE A 82 9.84 -2.66 -5.00
C PHE A 82 8.35 -2.82 -5.32
N HIS A 83 7.99 -3.05 -6.59
CA HIS A 83 6.59 -3.23 -7.00
C HIS A 83 5.99 -4.54 -6.48
N ASP A 84 6.82 -5.54 -6.14
CA ASP A 84 6.36 -6.79 -5.55
C ASP A 84 5.75 -6.57 -4.16
N LEU A 85 6.14 -5.50 -3.44
CA LEU A 85 5.48 -5.11 -2.20
C LEU A 85 4.01 -4.77 -2.40
N HIS A 86 3.64 -4.20 -3.55
CA HIS A 86 2.25 -3.90 -3.87
C HIS A 86 1.47 -5.18 -4.22
N HIS A 87 2.12 -6.11 -4.94
CA HIS A 87 1.59 -7.45 -5.19
C HIS A 87 1.33 -8.21 -3.89
N GLU A 88 2.33 -8.27 -3.02
CA GLU A 88 2.26 -8.93 -1.70
C GLU A 88 1.18 -8.31 -0.81
N ALA A 89 1.12 -6.97 -0.74
CA ALA A 89 0.07 -6.30 0.01
C ALA A 89 -1.33 -6.65 -0.54
N THR A 90 -1.49 -6.75 -1.86
CA THR A 90 -2.75 -7.12 -2.50
C THR A 90 -3.15 -8.56 -2.14
N THR A 91 -2.21 -9.52 -2.22
CA THR A 91 -2.43 -10.91 -1.80
C THR A 91 -2.87 -10.99 -0.34
N ARG A 92 -2.15 -10.32 0.57
CA ARG A 92 -2.48 -10.33 2.01
C ARG A 92 -3.85 -9.77 2.33
N LEU A 93 -4.33 -8.78 1.56
CA LEU A 93 -5.68 -8.26 1.75
C LEU A 93 -6.74 -9.31 1.40
N PHE A 94 -6.53 -10.10 0.34
CA PHE A 94 -7.41 -11.23 0.02
C PHE A 94 -7.32 -12.36 1.05
N GLU A 95 -6.13 -12.68 1.56
CA GLU A 95 -5.95 -13.67 2.63
C GLU A 95 -6.66 -13.26 3.92
N LYS A 96 -6.74 -11.96 4.21
CA LYS A 96 -7.55 -11.39 5.29
C LYS A 96 -9.06 -11.41 5.03
N GLY A 97 -9.49 -11.94 3.88
CA GLY A 97 -10.90 -12.15 3.54
C GLY A 97 -11.60 -10.93 2.95
N LEU A 98 -10.87 -9.86 2.59
CA LEU A 98 -11.49 -8.70 1.94
C LEU A 98 -12.02 -9.11 0.56
N ASN A 99 -13.19 -8.57 0.21
CA ASN A 99 -13.77 -8.76 -1.11
C ASN A 99 -13.01 -7.93 -2.17
N ILE A 100 -13.21 -8.28 -3.45
CA ILE A 100 -12.51 -7.65 -4.57
C ILE A 100 -12.70 -6.13 -4.62
N MET A 101 -13.87 -5.62 -4.22
CA MET A 101 -14.16 -4.18 -4.22
C MET A 101 -13.38 -3.44 -3.13
N GLY A 102 -13.32 -4.01 -1.93
CA GLY A 102 -12.52 -3.49 -0.82
C GLY A 102 -11.02 -3.52 -1.12
N VAL A 103 -10.55 -4.59 -1.76
CA VAL A 103 -9.15 -4.64 -2.20
C VAL A 103 -8.88 -3.60 -3.29
N ALA A 104 -9.77 -3.46 -4.28
CA ALA A 104 -9.64 -2.48 -5.36
C ALA A 104 -9.58 -1.04 -4.85
N SER A 105 -10.45 -0.67 -3.91
CA SER A 105 -10.49 0.66 -3.32
C SER A 105 -9.21 1.00 -2.55
N ILE A 106 -8.62 0.03 -1.84
CA ILE A 106 -7.34 0.22 -1.12
C ILE A 106 -6.17 0.30 -2.10
N THR A 107 -6.12 -0.61 -3.06
CA THR A 107 -4.94 -0.81 -3.94
C THR A 107 -4.92 0.13 -5.15
N GLY A 108 -6.06 0.74 -5.50
CA GLY A 108 -6.20 1.66 -6.63
C GLY A 108 -6.29 0.97 -8.00
N HIS A 109 -6.87 -0.24 -8.03
CA HIS A 109 -7.15 -0.96 -9.28
C HIS A 109 -8.48 -0.50 -9.87
N LYS A 110 -8.43 0.05 -11.09
CA LYS A 110 -9.64 0.41 -11.85
C LYS A 110 -10.28 -0.79 -12.53
N ASP A 111 -9.44 -1.59 -13.20
CA ASP A 111 -9.89 -2.83 -13.81
C ASP A 111 -9.77 -3.97 -12.80
N LEU A 112 -10.92 -4.44 -12.30
CA LEU A 112 -11.01 -5.55 -11.37
C LEU A 112 -10.47 -6.86 -11.96
N ARG A 113 -10.40 -7.00 -13.29
CA ARG A 113 -9.79 -8.18 -13.93
C ARG A 113 -8.33 -8.34 -13.55
N MET A 114 -7.63 -7.24 -13.23
CA MET A 114 -6.24 -7.28 -12.76
C MET A 114 -6.11 -7.99 -11.40
N LEU A 115 -7.17 -7.97 -10.58
CA LEU A 115 -7.18 -8.58 -9.25
C LEU A 115 -7.46 -10.09 -9.26
N ARG A 116 -7.96 -10.63 -10.38
CA ARG A 116 -8.30 -12.08 -10.50
C ARG A 116 -7.15 -13.00 -10.14
N ARG A 117 -5.90 -12.58 -10.41
CA ARG A 117 -4.70 -13.37 -10.10
C ARG A 117 -4.45 -13.58 -8.59
N TYR A 118 -5.10 -12.80 -7.74
CA TYR A 118 -4.97 -12.92 -6.27
C TYR A 118 -6.20 -13.57 -5.63
N THR A 119 -7.27 -13.80 -6.38
CA THR A 119 -8.52 -14.35 -5.88
C THR A 119 -8.53 -15.88 -5.91
N HIS A 120 -7.42 -16.54 -5.55
CA HIS A 120 -7.37 -18.01 -5.43
C HIS A 120 -8.23 -18.46 -4.23
N LEU A 121 -9.54 -18.41 -4.43
CA LEU A 121 -10.54 -18.85 -3.48
C LEU A 121 -10.47 -20.38 -3.47
N LYS A 122 -9.81 -20.94 -2.45
CA LYS A 122 -9.92 -22.37 -2.17
C LYS A 122 -11.38 -22.72 -1.94
N ALA A 123 -11.87 -23.80 -2.53
CA ALA A 123 -13.26 -24.25 -2.37
C ALA A 123 -13.62 -24.42 -0.88
N GLU A 124 -12.69 -24.87 -0.05
CA GLU A 124 -12.86 -24.99 1.41
C GLU A 124 -13.19 -23.64 2.09
N ASN A 125 -12.61 -22.54 1.62
CA ASN A 125 -12.88 -21.19 2.14
C ASN A 125 -14.27 -20.70 1.72
N LEU A 126 -14.79 -21.16 0.57
CA LEU A 126 -16.14 -20.86 0.12
C LEU A 126 -17.16 -21.69 0.88
N ALA A 127 -16.89 -22.99 1.08
CA ALA A 127 -17.74 -23.88 1.86
C ALA A 127 -17.99 -23.33 3.27
N ARG A 128 -16.95 -22.90 3.99
CA ARG A 128 -17.07 -22.27 5.32
C ARG A 128 -17.97 -21.03 5.37
N LYS A 129 -18.25 -20.38 4.23
CA LYS A 129 -19.13 -19.21 4.15
C LYS A 129 -20.59 -19.56 3.85
N LEU A 130 -20.88 -20.81 3.48
CA LEU A 130 -22.22 -21.27 3.11
C LEU A 130 -23.00 -21.90 4.27
N GLY A 131 -22.34 -22.20 5.38
CA GLY A 131 -22.88 -22.97 6.51
C GLY A 131 -22.16 -24.30 6.63
#